data_AF-A0A3M7T7Z6-F1
#
_entry.id   AF-A0A3M7T7Z6-F1
#
_cell.length_a   1.000
_cell.length_b   1.000
_cell.length_c   1.000
_cell.angle_alpha   90.00
_cell.angle_beta   90.00
_cell.angle_gamma   90.00
#
_symmetry.space_group_name_H-M   'P 1'
#
loop_
_entity.id
_entity.type
_entity.pdbx_description
1 polymer ?
#
loop_
_entity_poly.entity_id
_entity_poly.type
_entity_poly.pdbx_seq_one_letter_code
_entity_poly.pdbx_strand_id
1 'polypeptide(L)'
;MDNVRVVLPCGFASQNSMPSLQNTRHNKTGMLKYGKLLSKEFEKYKNDPKYYIIESYDSLKREVDLRREEIKAIIIQKIDDYHDALLEKIDMERDLKLKELEERIQNTDSFDLVGFKIDKNLDIHSKLEFYTKNKIEIDNRISLVQNIIDDLNEPIFKLADFNDDINIEKIFGELYSNGETIQLIINNFSLLMDKKKLRINSKKFVFRNFEWFIGIILNQENEEMGFYLHCNSMEESNEFTVDITAELSLLNKSGSKKDLSRVSMSIHSLRMIEVGDILNLQP
;
A
#
# COMPACT_ATOMS: atom_id res chain seq x y z
N MET A 1 -11.67 -2.46 -5.10
CA MET A 1 -12.37 -1.19 -4.79
C MET A 1 -11.34 -0.08 -4.96
N ASP A 2 -11.24 0.50 -6.15
CA ASP A 2 -9.89 0.94 -6.53
C ASP A 2 -9.59 2.40 -6.28
N ASN A 3 -10.53 3.20 -5.78
CA ASN A 3 -10.22 4.53 -5.29
C ASN A 3 -11.25 4.97 -4.25
N VAL A 4 -10.75 5.50 -3.14
CA VAL A 4 -11.56 6.05 -2.05
C VAL A 4 -11.23 7.54 -1.96
N ARG A 5 -12.25 8.40 -2.06
CA ARG A 5 -12.09 9.86 -1.91
C ARG A 5 -12.83 10.27 -0.65
N VAL A 6 -12.09 10.67 0.38
CA VAL A 6 -12.71 11.22 1.59
C VAL A 6 -12.88 12.73 1.39
N VAL A 7 -14.09 13.25 1.56
CA VAL A 7 -14.41 14.67 1.46
C VAL A 7 -15.04 15.12 2.76
N LEU A 8 -14.44 16.15 3.36
CA LEU A 8 -14.99 16.85 4.52
C LEU A 8 -15.59 18.20 4.10
N PRO A 9 -16.90 18.34 3.83
CA PRO A 9 -17.48 19.67 3.71
C PRO A 9 -17.59 20.29 5.12
N CYS A 10 -16.87 21.39 5.37
CA CYS A 10 -17.07 22.20 6.56
C CYS A 10 -18.28 23.13 6.35
N GLY A 11 -19.50 22.63 6.56
CA GLY A 11 -20.72 23.45 6.51
C GLY A 11 -21.05 24.09 7.86
N PHE A 12 -21.13 25.43 7.94
CA PHE A 12 -21.59 26.14 9.13
C PHE A 12 -23.08 26.45 9.06
N ALA A 13 -23.90 25.76 9.87
CA ALA A 13 -25.26 26.19 10.16
C ALA A 13 -25.30 26.96 11.48
N SER A 14 -25.44 28.29 11.42
CA SER A 14 -25.77 29.11 12.59
C SER A 14 -27.20 28.82 13.03
N GLN A 15 -27.42 27.77 13.82
CA GLN A 15 -28.69 27.59 14.52
C GLN A 15 -28.76 28.58 15.69
N ASN A 16 -29.41 29.72 15.43
CA ASN A 16 -29.89 30.63 16.47
C ASN A 16 -31.05 29.96 17.22
N SER A 17 -30.75 29.11 18.20
CA SER A 17 -31.66 28.79 19.30
C SER A 17 -30.87 28.75 20.59
N MET A 18 -30.78 29.93 21.23
CA MET A 18 -30.22 30.11 22.57
C MET A 18 -30.95 29.21 23.59
N PRO A 19 -30.24 28.32 24.30
CA PRO A 19 -30.63 27.94 25.65
C PRO A 19 -30.35 29.12 26.58
N SER A 20 -31.28 29.44 27.46
CA SER A 20 -31.16 30.56 28.40
C SER A 20 -29.93 30.41 29.31
N LEU A 21 -29.01 31.36 29.16
CA LEU A 21 -27.79 31.52 29.93
C LEU A 21 -28.09 31.93 31.38
N GLN A 22 -27.98 30.99 32.31
CA GLN A 22 -27.76 31.28 33.72
C GLN A 22 -26.63 30.43 34.31
N ASN A 23 -25.44 30.42 33.70
CA ASN A 23 -24.19 30.03 34.42
C ASN A 23 -22.85 30.38 33.73
N THR A 24 -22.61 31.64 33.30
CA THR A 24 -21.38 32.02 32.54
C THR A 24 -20.44 33.01 33.22
N ARG A 25 -20.45 33.13 34.55
CA ARG A 25 -19.48 34.00 35.24
C ARG A 25 -18.07 33.40 35.41
N HIS A 26 -17.88 32.09 35.24
CA HIS A 26 -16.54 31.47 35.36
C HIS A 26 -15.75 31.32 34.04
N ASN A 27 -16.38 31.48 32.86
CA ASN A 27 -15.67 31.35 31.56
C ASN A 27 -15.14 32.68 30.98
N LYS A 28 -15.56 33.85 31.52
CA LYS A 28 -15.11 35.16 31.01
C LYS A 28 -13.61 35.42 31.21
N THR A 29 -13.04 34.93 32.31
CA THR A 29 -11.62 35.15 32.64
C THR A 29 -10.69 34.32 31.75
N GLY A 30 -11.11 33.10 31.37
CA GLY A 30 -10.38 32.24 30.43
C GLY A 30 -10.30 32.84 29.02
N MET A 31 -11.44 33.31 28.48
CA MET A 31 -11.48 33.96 27.16
C MET A 31 -10.63 35.24 27.09
N LEU A 32 -10.61 36.07 28.13
CA LEU A 32 -9.80 37.29 28.16
C LEU A 32 -8.30 37.01 28.23
N LYS A 33 -7.90 35.92 28.91
CA LYS A 33 -6.49 35.48 28.96
C LYS A 33 -6.02 34.94 27.61
N TYR A 34 -6.87 34.15 26.96
CA TYR A 34 -6.64 33.56 25.64
C TYR A 34 -6.53 34.63 24.54
N GLY A 35 -7.46 35.60 24.49
CA GLY A 35 -7.38 36.71 23.53
C GLY A 35 -6.10 37.54 23.66
N LYS A 36 -5.56 37.69 24.87
CA LYS A 36 -4.25 38.34 25.10
C LYS A 36 -3.07 37.51 24.59
N LEU A 37 -3.13 36.18 24.65
CA LEU A 37 -2.09 35.29 24.12
C LEU A 37 -2.09 35.33 22.58
N LEU A 38 -3.26 35.16 21.97
CA LEU A 38 -3.44 35.27 20.52
C LEU A 38 -2.98 36.61 19.98
N SER A 39 -3.33 37.71 20.66
CA SER A 39 -2.87 39.03 20.26
C SER A 39 -1.34 39.13 20.30
N LYS A 40 -0.68 38.60 21.34
CA LYS A 40 0.79 38.60 21.43
C LYS A 40 1.44 37.77 20.33
N GLU A 41 0.85 36.65 19.96
CA GLU A 41 1.37 35.78 18.91
C GLU A 41 1.19 36.42 17.53
N PHE A 42 0.01 36.99 17.27
CA PHE A 42 -0.28 37.77 16.07
C PHE A 42 0.66 38.97 15.90
N GLU A 43 1.04 39.64 16.99
CA GLU A 43 2.06 40.71 16.93
C GLU A 43 3.42 40.19 16.43
N LYS A 44 3.80 38.92 16.70
CA LYS A 44 5.02 38.34 16.10
C LYS A 44 4.91 38.28 14.57
N TYR A 45 3.77 37.84 14.05
CA TYR A 45 3.51 37.78 12.61
C TYR A 45 3.42 39.16 11.95
N LYS A 46 2.96 40.19 12.66
CA LYS A 46 2.97 41.56 12.13
C LYS A 46 4.37 42.13 11.95
N ASN A 47 5.29 41.74 12.84
CA ASN A 47 6.67 42.25 12.81
C ASN A 47 7.45 41.72 11.61
N ASP A 48 7.21 40.47 11.19
CA ASP A 48 7.84 39.89 10.00
C ASP A 48 6.96 38.82 9.31
N PRO A 49 5.90 39.22 8.60
CA PRO A 49 5.02 38.26 7.93
C PRO A 49 5.72 37.50 6.80
N LYS A 50 6.80 38.07 6.23
CA LYS A 50 7.56 37.41 5.15
C LYS A 50 8.30 36.20 5.69
N TYR A 51 8.96 36.32 6.84
CA TYR A 51 9.64 35.22 7.49
C TYR A 51 8.71 34.02 7.71
N TYR A 52 7.54 34.23 8.30
CA TYR A 52 6.62 33.13 8.61
C TYR A 52 6.02 32.47 7.38
N ILE A 53 5.75 33.24 6.32
CA ILE A 53 5.33 32.67 5.04
C ILE A 53 6.45 31.79 4.48
N ILE A 54 7.68 32.32 4.39
CA ILE A 54 8.83 31.56 3.88
C ILE A 54 9.04 30.28 4.69
N GLU A 55 9.05 30.38 6.01
CA GLU A 55 9.25 29.21 6.89
C GLU A 55 8.14 28.17 6.73
N SER A 56 6.88 28.58 6.54
CA SER A 56 5.77 27.66 6.27
C SER A 56 5.97 26.89 4.95
N TYR A 57 6.39 27.57 3.89
CA TYR A 57 6.68 26.93 2.60
C TYR A 57 7.93 26.05 2.66
N ASP A 58 8.97 26.47 3.38
CA ASP A 58 10.19 25.68 3.54
C ASP A 58 9.95 24.43 4.40
N SER A 59 9.07 24.52 5.40
CA SER A 59 8.58 23.35 6.14
C SER A 59 7.88 22.35 5.22
N LEU A 60 7.00 22.82 4.34
CA LEU A 60 6.33 21.96 3.36
C LEU A 60 7.32 21.32 2.38
N LYS A 61 8.35 22.04 1.92
CA LYS A 61 9.41 21.45 1.08
C LYS A 61 10.14 20.32 1.79
N ARG A 62 10.52 20.51 3.06
CA ARG A 62 11.16 19.48 3.88
C ARG A 62 10.27 18.24 4.03
N GLU A 63 8.96 18.43 4.19
CA GLU A 63 8.00 17.31 4.23
C GLU A 63 7.95 16.54 2.90
N VAL A 64 7.95 17.24 1.76
CA VAL A 64 8.00 16.62 0.44
C VAL A 64 9.31 15.83 0.24
N ASP A 65 10.44 16.37 0.69
CA ASP A 65 11.74 15.69 0.61
C ASP A 65 11.77 14.41 1.47
N LEU A 66 11.23 14.46 2.69
CA LEU A 66 11.10 13.27 3.54
C LEU A 66 10.22 12.21 2.88
N ARG A 67 9.08 12.60 2.32
CA ARG A 67 8.18 11.68 1.59
C ARG A 67 8.87 11.04 0.39
N ARG A 68 9.70 11.79 -0.34
CA ARG A 68 10.49 11.26 -1.45
C ARG A 68 11.43 10.15 -0.99
N GLU A 69 12.16 10.35 0.10
CA GLU A 69 13.08 9.32 0.61
C GLU A 69 12.33 8.10 1.17
N GLU A 70 11.19 8.29 1.83
CA GLU A 70 10.31 7.18 2.27
C GLU A 70 9.85 6.32 1.09
N ILE A 71 9.33 6.97 0.03
CA ILE A 71 8.86 6.28 -1.18
C ILE A 71 10.02 5.53 -1.86
N LYS A 72 11.18 6.16 -1.96
CA LYS A 72 12.38 5.54 -2.52
C LYS A 72 12.77 4.28 -1.75
N ALA A 73 12.80 4.32 -0.42
CA ALA A 73 13.09 3.16 0.41
C ALA A 73 12.08 2.03 0.22
N ILE A 74 10.78 2.35 0.14
CA ILE A 74 9.71 1.37 -0.10
C ILE A 74 9.86 0.71 -1.48
N ILE A 75 10.14 1.50 -2.52
CA ILE A 75 10.31 0.98 -3.88
C ILE A 75 11.53 0.06 -3.95
N ILE A 76 12.67 0.47 -3.39
CA ILE A 76 13.88 -0.37 -3.34
C ILE A 76 13.58 -1.69 -2.64
N GLN A 77 12.96 -1.65 -1.45
CA GLN A 77 12.60 -2.87 -0.73
C GLN A 77 11.71 -3.79 -1.57
N LYS A 78 10.71 -3.25 -2.28
CA LYS A 78 9.84 -4.07 -3.14
C LYS A 78 10.57 -4.67 -4.33
N ILE A 79 11.56 -3.97 -4.89
CA ILE A 79 12.41 -4.49 -5.96
C ILE A 79 13.22 -5.66 -5.43
N ASP A 80 13.85 -5.49 -4.27
CA ASP A 80 14.68 -6.51 -3.63
C ASP A 80 13.84 -7.75 -3.25
N ASP A 81 12.68 -7.56 -2.60
CA ASP A 81 11.76 -8.64 -2.24
C ASP A 81 11.31 -9.45 -3.47
N TYR A 82 11.00 -8.76 -4.58
CA TYR A 82 10.58 -9.41 -5.81
C TYR A 82 11.73 -10.14 -6.51
N HIS A 83 12.92 -9.52 -6.54
CA HIS A 83 14.13 -10.13 -7.07
C HIS A 83 14.47 -11.43 -6.34
N ASP A 84 14.47 -11.41 -5.01
CA ASP A 84 14.79 -12.58 -4.20
C ASP A 84 13.77 -13.70 -4.39
N ALA A 85 12.47 -13.36 -4.48
CA ALA A 85 11.42 -14.32 -4.78
C ALA A 85 11.54 -14.94 -6.19
N LEU A 86 12.05 -14.20 -7.18
CA LEU A 86 12.35 -14.75 -8.50
C LEU A 86 13.53 -15.72 -8.46
N LEU A 87 14.60 -15.38 -7.73
CA LEU A 87 15.75 -16.26 -7.56
C LEU A 87 15.35 -17.57 -6.85
N GLU A 88 14.56 -17.48 -5.78
CA GLU A 88 14.06 -18.65 -5.08
C GLU A 88 13.26 -19.59 -6.01
N LYS A 89 12.42 -19.03 -6.90
CA LYS A 89 11.70 -19.82 -7.90
C LYS A 89 12.62 -20.50 -8.90
N ILE A 90 13.66 -19.80 -9.37
CA ILE A 90 14.66 -20.37 -10.28
C ILE A 90 15.39 -21.54 -9.60
N ASP A 91 15.78 -21.38 -8.34
CA ASP A 91 16.47 -22.41 -7.57
C ASP A 91 15.57 -23.64 -7.34
N MET A 92 14.31 -23.44 -6.92
CA MET A 92 13.36 -24.53 -6.73
C MET A 92 13.11 -25.33 -8.02
N GLU A 93 12.91 -24.64 -9.15
CA GLU A 93 12.69 -25.29 -10.44
C GLU A 93 13.94 -26.03 -10.92
N ARG A 94 15.13 -25.43 -10.74
CA ARG A 94 16.41 -26.09 -11.06
C ARG A 94 16.52 -27.40 -10.29
N ASP A 95 16.26 -27.37 -8.99
CA ASP A 95 16.38 -28.54 -8.13
C ASP A 95 15.35 -29.62 -8.48
N LEU A 96 14.11 -29.23 -8.82
CA LEU A 96 13.08 -30.12 -9.34
C LEU A 96 13.54 -30.82 -10.64
N LYS A 97 13.99 -30.03 -11.63
CA LYS A 97 14.46 -30.56 -12.92
C LYS A 97 15.69 -31.44 -12.78
N LEU A 98 16.62 -31.08 -11.90
CA LEU A 98 17.81 -31.90 -11.63
C LEU A 98 17.40 -33.27 -11.09
N LYS A 99 16.42 -33.32 -10.19
CA LYS A 99 15.88 -34.59 -9.68
C LYS A 99 15.19 -35.42 -10.76
N GLU A 100 14.35 -34.81 -11.60
CA GLU A 100 13.70 -35.51 -12.72
C GLU A 100 14.74 -36.06 -13.72
N LEU A 101 15.80 -35.30 -13.96
CA LEU A 101 16.91 -35.70 -14.82
C LEU A 101 17.68 -36.89 -14.24
N GLU A 102 18.00 -36.84 -12.95
CA GLU A 102 18.66 -37.95 -12.24
C GLU A 102 17.84 -39.23 -12.32
N GLU A 103 16.52 -39.16 -12.13
CA GLU A 103 15.62 -40.32 -12.29
C GLU A 103 15.63 -40.85 -13.73
N ARG A 104 15.63 -39.98 -14.74
CA ARG A 104 15.75 -40.38 -16.17
C ARG A 104 17.08 -41.04 -16.48
N ILE A 105 18.19 -40.53 -15.93
CA ILE A 105 19.53 -41.11 -16.10
C ILE A 105 19.62 -42.49 -15.43
N GLN A 106 19.10 -42.65 -14.22
CA GLN A 106 19.05 -43.96 -13.57
C GLN A 106 18.25 -44.98 -14.37
N ASN A 107 17.13 -44.55 -14.98
CA ASN A 107 16.37 -45.39 -15.89
C ASN A 107 17.20 -45.80 -17.13
N THR A 108 18.08 -44.94 -17.64
CA THR A 108 19.02 -45.31 -18.71
C THR A 108 20.13 -46.27 -18.27
N ASP A 109 20.66 -46.11 -17.06
CA ASP A 109 21.74 -46.95 -16.51
C ASP A 109 21.30 -48.40 -16.26
N SER A 110 19.99 -48.64 -16.11
CA SER A 110 19.42 -49.99 -16.06
C SER A 110 19.61 -50.80 -17.35
N PHE A 111 20.24 -50.21 -18.38
CA PHE A 111 20.55 -50.90 -19.61
C PHE A 111 21.75 -51.82 -19.51
N ASP A 112 21.45 -53.10 -19.44
CA ASP A 112 22.49 -54.09 -19.52
C ASP A 112 22.88 -54.37 -20.98
N LEU A 113 23.99 -53.78 -21.43
CA LEU A 113 24.60 -54.10 -22.72
C LEU A 113 25.00 -55.59 -22.84
N VAL A 114 25.02 -56.33 -21.72
CA VAL A 114 25.27 -57.77 -21.70
C VAL A 114 24.18 -58.55 -22.46
N GLY A 115 22.98 -57.99 -22.64
CA GLY A 115 21.88 -58.59 -23.40
C GLY A 115 22.11 -58.73 -24.92
N PHE A 116 23.12 -58.07 -25.48
CA PHE A 116 23.41 -58.11 -26.93
C PHE A 116 24.24 -59.32 -27.39
N LYS A 117 24.56 -60.25 -26.49
CA LYS A 117 25.31 -61.47 -26.84
C LYS A 117 24.42 -62.45 -27.60
N ILE A 118 24.72 -62.65 -28.87
CA ILE A 118 24.05 -63.64 -29.73
C ILE A 118 24.56 -65.03 -29.41
N ASP A 119 23.65 -65.96 -29.18
CA ASP A 119 23.98 -67.38 -29.22
C ASP A 119 24.40 -67.76 -30.65
N LYS A 120 25.64 -68.19 -30.79
CA LYS A 120 26.22 -68.59 -32.08
C LYS A 120 25.43 -69.73 -32.73
N ASN A 121 24.71 -70.52 -31.94
CA ASN A 121 23.95 -71.69 -32.38
C ASN A 121 22.57 -71.36 -32.99
N LEU A 122 22.11 -70.11 -32.95
CA LEU A 122 20.85 -69.71 -33.57
C LEU A 122 20.90 -69.84 -35.10
N ASP A 123 19.77 -70.20 -35.70
CA ASP A 123 19.62 -70.20 -37.17
C ASP A 123 19.65 -68.75 -37.72
N ILE A 124 19.79 -68.63 -39.05
CA ILE A 124 19.95 -67.34 -39.72
C ILE A 124 18.72 -66.43 -39.53
N HIS A 125 17.51 -66.99 -39.53
CA HIS A 125 16.28 -66.21 -39.39
C HIS A 125 16.16 -65.65 -37.97
N SER A 126 16.36 -66.48 -36.95
CA SER A 126 16.37 -66.04 -35.55
C SER A 126 17.43 -64.98 -35.27
N LYS A 127 18.61 -65.08 -35.91
CA LYS A 127 19.66 -64.05 -35.82
C LYS A 127 19.19 -62.71 -36.41
N LEU A 128 18.54 -62.72 -37.58
CA LEU A 128 18.02 -61.51 -38.22
C LEU A 128 16.93 -60.84 -37.38
N GLU A 129 16.01 -61.62 -36.80
CA GLU A 129 14.97 -61.11 -35.92
C GLU A 129 15.58 -60.48 -34.66
N PHE A 130 16.55 -61.14 -34.04
CA PHE A 130 17.30 -60.61 -32.90
C PHE A 130 17.97 -59.27 -33.22
N TYR A 131 18.67 -59.16 -34.36
CA TYR A 131 19.28 -57.90 -34.79
C TYR A 131 18.25 -56.79 -35.05
N THR A 132 17.10 -57.13 -35.62
CA THR A 132 16.03 -56.17 -35.90
C THR A 132 15.44 -55.61 -34.60
N LYS A 133 15.14 -56.48 -33.64
CA LYS A 133 14.65 -56.08 -32.31
C LYS A 133 15.66 -55.20 -31.59
N ASN A 134 16.94 -55.60 -31.61
CA ASN A 134 18.02 -54.84 -30.98
C ASN A 134 18.23 -53.48 -31.62
N LYS A 135 18.12 -53.37 -32.94
CA LYS A 135 18.20 -52.08 -33.63
C LYS A 135 17.11 -51.14 -33.14
N ILE A 136 15.86 -51.60 -33.07
CA ILE A 136 14.74 -50.79 -32.57
C ILE A 136 15.00 -50.32 -31.14
N GLU A 137 15.52 -51.21 -30.28
CA GLU A 137 15.85 -50.86 -28.89
C GLU A 137 16.97 -49.82 -28.79
N ILE A 138 18.03 -49.94 -29.61
CA ILE A 138 19.12 -48.95 -29.70
C ILE A 138 18.58 -47.60 -30.19
N ASP A 139 17.79 -47.59 -31.26
CA ASP A 139 17.21 -46.36 -31.83
C ASP A 139 16.33 -45.63 -30.81
N ASN A 140 15.48 -46.37 -30.08
CA ASN A 140 14.64 -45.81 -29.01
C ASN A 140 15.48 -45.17 -27.89
N ARG A 141 16.65 -45.74 -27.58
CA ARG A 141 17.55 -45.23 -26.55
C ARG A 141 18.32 -44.00 -26.99
N ILE A 142 18.79 -43.99 -28.22
CA ILE A 142 19.40 -42.79 -28.83
C ILE A 142 18.39 -41.65 -28.77
N SER A 143 17.13 -41.89 -29.14
CA SER A 143 16.06 -40.90 -29.03
C SER A 143 15.86 -40.41 -27.58
N LEU A 144 15.85 -41.31 -26.61
CA LEU A 144 15.70 -40.95 -25.20
C LEU A 144 16.87 -40.10 -24.67
N VAL A 145 18.11 -40.46 -25.01
CA VAL A 145 19.31 -39.67 -24.65
C VAL A 145 19.30 -38.31 -25.36
N GLN A 146 18.89 -38.25 -26.62
CA GLN A 146 18.78 -36.99 -27.35
C GLN A 146 17.75 -36.06 -26.69
N ASN A 147 16.58 -36.58 -26.31
CA ASN A 147 15.57 -35.80 -25.59
C ASN A 147 16.12 -35.26 -24.26
N ILE A 148 16.91 -36.07 -23.53
CA ILE A 148 17.58 -35.61 -22.30
C ILE A 148 18.53 -34.43 -22.58
N ILE A 149 19.32 -34.53 -23.66
CA ILE A 149 20.27 -33.49 -24.06
C ILE A 149 19.53 -32.21 -24.48
N ASP A 150 18.44 -32.34 -25.24
CA ASP A 150 17.66 -31.20 -25.70
C ASP A 150 17.01 -30.45 -24.53
N ASP A 151 16.44 -31.19 -23.56
CA ASP A 151 15.85 -30.63 -22.33
C ASP A 151 16.87 -29.87 -21.46
N LEU A 152 18.15 -30.27 -21.51
CA LEU A 152 19.25 -29.59 -20.81
C LEU A 152 19.69 -28.29 -21.47
N ASN A 153 19.50 -28.17 -22.78
CA ASN A 153 19.96 -27.02 -23.55
C ASN A 153 18.96 -25.87 -23.58
N GLU A 154 17.70 -26.09 -23.22
CA GLU A 154 16.67 -25.05 -23.25
C GLU A 154 16.41 -24.44 -21.84
N PRO A 155 16.68 -23.13 -21.64
CA PRO A 155 16.33 -22.48 -20.39
C PRO A 155 14.81 -22.46 -20.18
N ILE A 156 14.40 -22.92 -19.00
CA ILE A 156 13.00 -23.10 -18.59
C ILE A 156 12.26 -21.76 -18.54
N PHE A 157 12.96 -20.72 -18.10
CA PHE A 157 12.39 -19.40 -17.91
C PHE A 157 12.93 -18.42 -18.93
N LYS A 158 12.01 -17.62 -19.46
CA LYS A 158 12.31 -16.39 -20.18
C LYS A 158 11.66 -15.26 -19.40
N LEU A 159 12.42 -14.21 -19.12
CA LEU A 159 11.86 -12.99 -18.56
C LEU A 159 11.00 -12.34 -19.65
N ALA A 160 9.75 -12.05 -19.33
CA ALA A 160 8.90 -11.27 -20.22
C ALA A 160 9.30 -9.80 -20.15
N ASP A 161 9.18 -9.09 -21.27
CA ASP A 161 9.37 -7.65 -21.28
C ASP A 161 8.32 -6.98 -20.38
N PHE A 162 8.79 -6.12 -19.49
CA PHE A 162 7.92 -5.34 -18.62
C PHE A 162 7.36 -4.14 -19.37
N ASN A 163 6.03 -4.06 -19.51
CA ASN A 163 5.35 -3.04 -20.33
C ASN A 163 4.40 -2.11 -19.53
N ASP A 164 4.52 -2.08 -18.21
CA ASP A 164 3.67 -1.22 -17.36
C ASP A 164 4.41 0.04 -16.94
N ASP A 165 3.97 1.20 -17.41
CA ASP A 165 4.47 2.50 -16.98
C ASP A 165 4.15 2.72 -15.49
N ILE A 166 5.19 2.88 -14.65
CA ILE A 166 5.01 3.27 -13.25
C ILE A 166 4.56 4.73 -13.21
N ASN A 167 3.27 4.96 -12.96
CA ASN A 167 2.73 6.31 -12.82
C ASN A 167 3.12 6.92 -11.45
N ILE A 168 4.22 7.67 -11.44
CA ILE A 168 4.79 8.32 -10.26
C ILE A 168 3.83 9.36 -9.65
N GLU A 169 3.02 10.05 -10.47
CA GLU A 169 2.07 11.07 -10.01
C GLU A 169 1.02 10.47 -9.06
N LYS A 170 0.58 9.23 -9.33
CA LYS A 170 -0.34 8.51 -8.44
C LYS A 170 0.28 8.16 -7.08
N ILE A 171 1.60 8.04 -7.00
CA ILE A 171 2.35 7.66 -5.79
C ILE A 171 2.53 8.88 -4.86
N PHE A 172 2.79 10.06 -5.43
CA PHE A 172 2.95 11.29 -4.66
C PHE A 172 1.61 11.99 -4.33
N GLY A 173 0.55 11.69 -5.08
CA GLY A 173 -0.76 12.31 -4.93
C GLY A 173 -0.85 13.69 -5.60
N GLU A 174 -2.06 14.25 -5.70
CA GLU A 174 -2.31 15.57 -6.28
C GLU A 174 -2.64 16.60 -5.21
N LEU A 175 -2.05 17.81 -5.31
CA LEU A 175 -2.28 18.92 -4.39
C LEU A 175 -3.52 19.72 -4.82
N TYR A 176 -4.58 19.69 -4.00
CA TYR A 176 -5.73 20.60 -4.14
C TYR A 176 -5.98 21.38 -2.85
N SER A 177 -6.20 22.69 -2.97
CA SER A 177 -6.71 23.53 -1.89
C SER A 177 -7.93 24.29 -2.38
N ASN A 178 -9.10 23.98 -1.84
CA ASN A 178 -10.31 24.81 -2.00
C ASN A 178 -10.87 25.12 -0.61
N GLY A 179 -10.38 26.21 -0.02
CA GLY A 179 -10.98 26.96 1.10
C GLY A 179 -11.27 26.22 2.40
N GLU A 180 -12.24 25.29 2.38
CA GLU A 180 -12.95 24.75 3.55
C GLU A 180 -13.21 23.23 3.41
N THR A 181 -12.42 22.53 2.60
CA THR A 181 -12.60 21.08 2.41
C THR A 181 -11.25 20.39 2.40
N ILE A 182 -11.07 19.45 3.32
CA ILE A 182 -9.92 18.53 3.29
C ILE A 182 -10.34 17.32 2.45
N GLN A 183 -9.55 17.03 1.43
CA GLN A 183 -9.74 15.85 0.60
C GLN A 183 -8.52 14.94 0.71
N LEU A 184 -8.77 13.66 1.00
CA LEU A 184 -7.77 12.60 0.95
C LEU A 184 -8.16 11.62 -0.15
N ILE A 185 -7.33 11.54 -1.18
CA ILE A 185 -7.52 10.62 -2.31
C ILE A 185 -6.54 9.47 -2.15
N ILE A 186 -7.07 8.26 -2.02
CA ILE A 186 -6.29 7.03 -2.02
C ILE A 186 -6.45 6.38 -3.38
N ASN A 187 -5.40 6.49 -4.20
CA ASN A 187 -5.42 5.99 -5.58
C ASN A 187 -5.29 4.47 -5.68
N ASN A 188 -4.76 3.81 -4.64
CA ASN A 188 -4.59 2.38 -4.63
C ASN A 188 -4.78 1.83 -3.21
N PHE A 189 -6.02 1.46 -2.91
CA PHE A 189 -6.42 1.00 -1.58
C PHE A 189 -5.86 -0.39 -1.25
N SER A 190 -5.65 -1.27 -2.23
CA SER A 190 -5.17 -2.64 -1.98
C SER A 190 -3.76 -2.65 -1.40
N LEU A 191 -2.91 -1.68 -1.77
CA LEU A 191 -1.56 -1.52 -1.20
C LEU A 191 -1.57 -1.23 0.31
N LEU A 192 -2.70 -0.82 0.87
CA LEU A 192 -2.85 -0.50 2.28
C LEU A 192 -3.25 -1.73 3.11
N MET A 193 -3.88 -2.73 2.49
CA MET A 193 -4.44 -3.90 3.17
C MET A 193 -3.37 -4.86 3.70
N ASP A 194 -2.22 -4.94 3.03
CA ASP A 194 -1.13 -5.87 3.40
C ASP A 194 -0.25 -5.37 4.57
N LYS A 195 -0.52 -4.18 5.11
CA LYS A 195 0.33 -3.56 6.14
C LYS A 195 -0.24 -3.77 7.55
N LYS A 196 0.52 -4.44 8.41
CA LYS A 196 0.13 -4.83 9.79
C LYS A 196 -0.31 -3.69 10.70
N LYS A 197 0.22 -2.48 10.53
CA LYS A 197 -0.16 -1.26 11.26
C LYS A 197 0.18 -0.06 10.39
N LEU A 198 -0.77 0.42 9.61
CA LEU A 198 -0.56 1.57 8.74
C LEU A 198 -1.34 2.77 9.26
N ARG A 199 -0.62 3.87 9.48
CA ARG A 199 -1.21 5.17 9.79
C ARG A 199 -0.96 6.11 8.61
N ILE A 200 -2.03 6.59 8.01
CA ILE A 200 -1.97 7.55 6.90
C ILE A 200 -2.55 8.85 7.42
N ASN A 201 -1.87 9.96 7.21
CA ASN A 201 -2.40 11.27 7.53
C ASN A 201 -2.58 12.05 6.23
N SER A 202 -3.69 12.77 6.08
CA SER A 202 -3.84 13.76 5.03
C SER A 202 -2.88 14.91 5.25
N LYS A 203 -2.74 15.74 4.22
CA LYS A 203 -2.13 17.05 4.38
C LYS A 203 -2.85 17.82 5.48
N LYS A 204 -2.06 18.52 6.27
CA LYS A 204 -2.57 19.39 7.33
C LYS A 204 -3.13 20.68 6.74
N PHE A 205 -4.23 21.14 7.31
CA PHE A 205 -4.94 22.33 6.89
C PHE A 205 -5.16 23.23 8.11
N VAL A 206 -4.73 24.49 8.02
CA VAL A 206 -4.84 25.43 9.13
C VAL A 206 -6.14 26.23 9.00
N PHE A 207 -6.97 26.17 10.02
CA PHE A 207 -8.22 26.94 10.11
C PHE A 207 -8.42 27.47 11.52
N ARG A 208 -8.59 28.79 11.65
CA ARG A 208 -8.82 29.51 12.92
C ARG A 208 -7.82 29.12 14.03
N ASN A 209 -6.53 29.04 13.70
CA ASN A 209 -5.41 28.67 14.59
C ASN A 209 -5.38 27.19 15.02
N PHE A 210 -6.17 26.35 14.36
CA PHE A 210 -6.13 24.91 14.51
C PHE A 210 -5.57 24.27 13.24
N GLU A 211 -4.68 23.32 13.42
CA GLU A 211 -4.16 22.46 12.37
C GLU A 211 -5.01 21.19 12.33
N TRP A 212 -5.70 20.99 11.21
CA TRP A 212 -6.62 19.87 10.97
C TRP A 212 -6.04 18.89 9.98
N PHE A 213 -6.28 17.60 10.17
CA PHE A 213 -5.94 16.59 9.17
C PHE A 213 -6.79 15.33 9.38
N ILE A 214 -6.96 14.55 8.32
CA ILE A 214 -7.61 13.24 8.36
C ILE A 214 -6.54 12.19 8.66
N GLY A 215 -6.69 11.44 9.73
CA GLY A 215 -5.93 10.22 9.99
C GLY A 215 -6.71 9.00 9.51
N ILE A 216 -6.01 8.00 9.00
CA ILE A 216 -6.53 6.66 8.72
C ILE A 216 -5.66 5.69 9.49
N ILE A 217 -6.29 4.81 10.25
CA ILE A 217 -5.61 3.72 10.95
C ILE A 217 -6.19 2.41 10.41
N LEU A 218 -5.31 1.57 9.87
CA LEU A 218 -5.63 0.19 9.52
C LEU A 218 -5.28 -0.72 10.69
N ASN A 219 -6.28 -1.42 11.22
CA ASN A 219 -6.09 -2.45 12.22
C ASN A 219 -6.32 -3.83 11.57
N GLN A 220 -5.22 -4.54 11.26
CA GLN A 220 -5.31 -5.88 10.68
C GLN A 220 -5.91 -6.93 11.63
N GLU A 221 -5.85 -6.73 12.95
CA GLU A 221 -6.37 -7.74 13.90
C GLU A 221 -7.89 -7.87 13.80
N ASN A 222 -8.58 -6.81 13.38
CA ASN A 222 -10.04 -6.76 13.30
C ASN A 222 -10.57 -6.54 11.88
N GLU A 223 -9.68 -6.43 10.87
CA GLU A 223 -10.06 -6.02 9.49
C GLU A 223 -10.81 -4.68 9.43
N GLU A 224 -10.53 -3.82 10.42
CA GLU A 224 -11.21 -2.56 10.62
C GLU A 224 -10.34 -1.40 10.12
N MET A 225 -10.96 -0.48 9.38
CA MET A 225 -10.36 0.78 9.01
C MET A 225 -11.03 1.91 9.78
N GLY A 226 -10.23 2.60 10.60
CA GLY A 226 -10.64 3.79 11.32
C GLY A 226 -10.30 5.05 10.53
N PHE A 227 -11.27 5.93 10.35
CA PHE A 227 -11.06 7.28 9.80
C PHE A 227 -11.24 8.30 10.91
N TYR A 228 -10.25 9.17 11.08
CA TYR A 228 -10.16 10.12 12.18
C TYR A 228 -10.02 11.53 11.65
N LEU A 229 -10.81 12.47 12.18
CA LEU A 229 -10.49 13.89 12.03
C LEU A 229 -9.68 14.34 13.24
N HIS A 230 -8.43 14.73 13.00
CA HIS A 230 -7.54 15.26 14.01
C HIS A 230 -7.54 16.80 13.99
N CYS A 231 -7.46 17.38 15.18
CA CYS A 231 -7.39 18.82 15.41
C CYS A 231 -6.30 19.10 16.44
N ASN A 232 -5.27 19.82 16.02
CA ASN A 232 -4.20 20.29 16.89
C ASN A 232 -4.32 21.81 17.04
N SER A 233 -4.33 22.29 18.29
CA SER A 233 -4.10 23.72 18.53
C SER A 233 -2.68 24.07 18.10
N MET A 234 -2.54 25.14 17.34
CA MET A 234 -1.22 25.72 17.08
C MET A 234 -0.71 26.56 18.26
N GLU A 235 -1.60 26.90 19.19
CA GLU A 235 -1.22 27.63 20.40
C GLU A 235 -0.66 26.67 21.47
N GLU A 236 0.31 27.17 22.25
CA GLU A 236 0.94 26.45 23.38
C GLU A 236 -0.04 26.10 24.53
N SER A 237 -1.31 26.52 24.40
CA SER A 237 -2.38 26.19 25.34
C SER A 237 -2.80 24.72 25.18
N ASN A 238 -2.58 23.92 26.22
CA ASN A 238 -3.01 22.53 26.26
C ASN A 238 -4.53 22.35 26.45
N GLU A 239 -5.32 23.42 26.51
CA GLU A 239 -6.79 23.34 26.69
C GLU A 239 -7.49 24.31 25.74
N PHE A 240 -8.33 23.76 24.88
CA PHE A 240 -9.15 24.52 23.94
C PHE A 240 -10.49 23.80 23.72
N THR A 241 -11.52 24.60 23.44
CA THR A 241 -12.85 24.13 23.07
C THR A 241 -13.12 24.60 21.65
N VAL A 242 -13.40 23.67 20.75
CA VAL A 242 -13.64 23.94 19.34
C VAL A 242 -15.01 23.42 18.99
N ASP A 243 -15.97 24.32 18.84
CA ASP A 243 -17.32 23.98 18.38
C ASP A 243 -17.33 23.97 16.85
N ILE A 244 -17.31 22.77 16.28
CA ILE A 244 -17.37 22.55 14.83
C ILE A 244 -18.43 21.50 14.50
N THR A 245 -19.02 21.67 13.33
CA THR A 245 -19.72 20.61 12.62
C THR A 245 -18.78 20.11 11.53
N ALA A 246 -18.41 18.83 11.59
CA ALA A 246 -17.64 18.17 10.54
C ALA A 246 -18.49 17.05 9.96
N GLU A 247 -18.46 16.91 8.65
CA GLU A 247 -19.08 15.79 7.95
C GLU A 247 -17.97 14.98 7.30
N LEU A 248 -17.82 13.70 7.67
CA LEU A 248 -16.91 12.76 7.02
C LEU A 248 -17.64 11.96 5.96
N SER A 249 -17.23 12.16 4.70
CA SER A 249 -17.84 11.50 3.55
C SER A 249 -16.83 10.66 2.79
N LEU A 250 -17.11 9.36 2.68
CA LEU A 250 -16.42 8.40 1.82
C LEU A 250 -17.12 8.37 0.46
N LEU A 251 -16.48 8.95 -0.55
CA LEU A 251 -17.04 9.04 -1.89
C LEU A 251 -16.68 7.81 -2.73
N ASN A 252 -17.68 7.26 -3.40
CA ASN A 252 -17.56 6.13 -4.29
C ASN A 252 -17.42 6.60 -5.75
N LYS A 253 -16.34 6.18 -6.43
CA LYS A 253 -16.12 6.52 -7.85
C LYS A 253 -17.24 6.04 -8.78
N SER A 254 -17.96 4.97 -8.43
CA SER A 254 -19.01 4.37 -9.28
C SER A 254 -20.36 5.11 -9.23
N GLY A 255 -20.51 6.12 -8.37
CA GLY A 255 -21.68 6.99 -8.32
C GLY A 255 -22.11 7.34 -6.89
N SER A 256 -22.66 8.55 -6.72
CA SER A 256 -22.92 9.17 -5.42
C SER A 256 -23.96 8.47 -4.53
N LYS A 257 -24.78 7.58 -5.11
CA LYS A 257 -25.76 6.77 -4.34
C LYS A 257 -25.10 5.78 -3.38
N LYS A 258 -23.80 5.54 -3.52
CA LYS A 258 -23.00 4.64 -2.67
C LYS A 258 -22.02 5.40 -1.78
N ASP A 259 -22.12 6.73 -1.73
CA ASP A 259 -21.30 7.52 -0.82
C ASP A 259 -21.75 7.24 0.62
N LEU A 260 -20.78 7.04 1.51
CA LEU A 260 -21.05 6.91 2.94
C LEU A 260 -20.71 8.26 3.57
N SER A 261 -21.71 9.05 3.95
CA SER A 261 -21.50 10.28 4.70
C SER A 261 -22.01 10.15 6.13
N ARG A 262 -21.27 10.73 7.06
CA ARG A 262 -21.68 10.89 8.45
C ARG A 262 -21.39 12.29 8.93
N VAL A 263 -22.42 12.94 9.47
CA VAL A 263 -22.31 14.24 10.10
C VAL A 263 -22.05 14.04 11.58
N SER A 264 -20.90 14.51 12.06
CA SER A 264 -20.56 14.52 13.49
C SER A 264 -21.00 15.86 14.09
N MET A 265 -21.80 15.83 15.16
CA MET A 265 -22.26 17.05 15.85
C MET A 265 -21.40 17.36 17.08
N SER A 266 -20.89 18.60 17.07
CA SER A 266 -20.35 19.43 18.17
C SER A 266 -19.49 18.75 19.24
N ILE A 267 -18.23 19.14 19.31
CA ILE A 267 -17.24 18.58 20.25
C ILE A 267 -16.93 19.62 21.32
N HIS A 268 -17.48 19.42 22.51
CA HIS A 268 -17.30 20.34 23.64
C HIS A 268 -16.12 19.91 24.52
N SER A 269 -14.98 20.59 24.35
CA SER A 269 -13.73 20.46 25.15
C SER A 269 -12.98 19.16 24.90
N LEU A 270 -11.63 19.20 24.71
CA LEU A 270 -10.66 18.14 25.10
C LEU A 270 -9.24 18.33 24.52
N ARG A 271 -8.25 17.69 25.17
CA ARG A 271 -6.89 17.42 24.65
C ARG A 271 -6.94 16.20 23.72
N MET A 272 -6.55 16.39 22.45
CA MET A 272 -6.60 15.41 21.35
C MET A 272 -7.98 14.78 21.14
N ILE A 273 -8.59 15.07 19.99
CA ILE A 273 -9.82 14.41 19.54
C ILE A 273 -9.44 13.38 18.46
N GLU A 274 -9.93 12.15 18.65
CA GLU A 274 -10.13 11.15 17.61
C GLU A 274 -11.64 11.03 17.38
N VAL A 275 -12.17 11.67 16.33
CA VAL A 275 -13.51 11.35 15.83
C VAL A 275 -13.36 10.19 14.87
N GLY A 276 -13.44 8.96 15.41
CA GLY A 276 -13.25 7.73 14.65
C GLY A 276 -14.58 7.10 14.22
N ASP A 277 -14.71 6.79 12.93
CA ASP A 277 -15.66 5.77 12.46
C ASP A 277 -14.88 4.50 12.10
N ILE A 278 -15.39 3.35 12.55
CA ILE A 278 -14.90 2.03 12.20
C ILE A 278 -15.76 1.49 11.06
N LEU A 279 -15.15 1.25 9.90
CA LEU A 279 -15.79 0.51 8.81
C LEU A 279 -15.30 -0.93 8.82
N ASN A 280 -16.25 -1.87 8.91
CA ASN A 280 -16.00 -3.29 8.67
C ASN A 280 -15.86 -3.49 7.16
N LEU A 281 -14.66 -3.85 6.72
CA LEU A 281 -14.38 -4.16 5.33
C LEU A 281 -14.74 -5.61 5.05
N GLN A 282 -16.04 -5.92 4.91
CA GLN A 282 -16.43 -7.17 4.25
C GLN A 282 -16.32 -7.01 2.72
N PRO A 283 -15.77 -7.99 1.99
CA PRO A 283 -15.60 -7.94 0.54
C PRO A 283 -16.92 -7.86 -0.24
#